data_AF-W4KAD6-F1
#
_entry.id   AF-W4KAD6-F1
#
_cell.length_a   1.000
_cell.length_b   1.000
_cell.length_c   1.000
_cell.angle_alpha   90.00
_cell.angle_beta   90.00
_cell.angle_gamma   90.00
#
_symmetry.space_group_name_H-M   'P 1'
#
loop_
_entity.id
_entity.type
_entity.pdbx_description
1 polymer ?
#
loop_
_entity_poly.entity_id
_entity_poly.type
_entity_poly.pdbx_seq_one_letter_code
_entity_poly.pdbx_strand_id
1 'polypeptide(L)'
;MHPATSPALSPSTAAAASAHHSPVQPFIGFVDTTTDALRLIMAARQGVIPRITRRLNDAERRSMIRSGTVFVFSVEESGIRRWTEGLSWSPSRIVGNFLVYREVTERGSSRIAPERRATPSTASASASNSPVQRHRSRSETSVGRSVEAVAAMKPNGLTKKTITVKVDGTDHHLVSYYREEDVHHGRLQRPTSRQDIMDINIPPEMVRATNFRHPPHIEIGADGRAHMYVPSPYPPSGLSMAGPWIAY
;
A
#
# COMPACT_ATOMS: atom_id res chain seq x y z
N MET A 1 62.00 49.54 -13.47
CA MET A 1 61.28 48.87 -12.36
C MET A 1 59.79 49.03 -12.60
N HIS A 2 59.12 48.00 -13.11
CA HIS A 2 57.65 47.97 -13.27
C HIS A 2 57.09 46.91 -12.31
N PRO A 3 55.98 47.16 -11.58
CA PRO A 3 55.38 46.14 -10.74
C PRO A 3 54.48 45.22 -11.58
N ALA A 4 54.61 43.92 -11.36
CA ALA A 4 53.80 42.88 -11.98
C ALA A 4 52.37 42.87 -11.41
N THR A 5 51.37 42.91 -12.29
CA THR A 5 49.96 42.76 -11.95
C THR A 5 49.61 41.27 -11.90
N SER A 6 49.14 40.77 -10.76
CA SER A 6 48.64 39.39 -10.63
C SER A 6 47.22 39.28 -11.21
N PRO A 7 46.87 38.23 -11.97
CA PRO A 7 45.50 38.04 -12.42
C PRO A 7 44.65 37.40 -11.32
N ALA A 8 43.46 37.95 -11.12
CA ALA A 8 42.45 37.45 -10.20
C ALA A 8 41.88 36.10 -10.68
N LEU A 9 41.84 35.12 -9.77
CA LEU A 9 41.16 33.84 -9.97
C LEU A 9 39.65 34.07 -10.08
N SER A 10 39.07 33.69 -11.21
CA SER A 10 37.61 33.66 -11.39
C SER A 10 37.01 32.55 -10.52
N PRO A 11 35.83 32.76 -9.90
CA PRO A 11 35.18 31.70 -9.14
C PRO A 11 34.72 30.59 -10.08
N SER A 12 35.18 29.38 -9.78
CA SER A 12 34.72 28.13 -10.41
C SER A 12 33.20 28.07 -10.32
N THR A 13 32.54 28.09 -11.47
CA THR A 13 31.14 27.73 -11.62
C THR A 13 30.98 26.29 -11.18
N ALA A 14 30.60 26.10 -9.91
CA ALA A 14 30.03 24.85 -9.45
C ALA A 14 28.81 24.57 -10.34
N ALA A 15 29.02 23.69 -11.32
CA ALA A 15 27.95 23.16 -12.13
C ALA A 15 26.90 22.61 -11.18
N ALA A 16 25.70 23.21 -11.20
CA ALA A 16 24.53 22.67 -10.53
C ALA A 16 24.34 21.26 -11.07
N ALA A 17 24.78 20.26 -10.31
CA ALA A 17 24.54 18.86 -10.61
C ALA A 17 23.03 18.73 -10.76
N SER A 18 22.58 18.47 -11.99
CA SER A 18 21.19 18.19 -12.27
C SER A 18 20.79 17.05 -11.35
N ALA A 19 19.82 17.28 -10.46
CA ALA A 19 19.35 16.29 -9.50
C ALA A 19 18.69 15.13 -10.26
N HIS A 20 19.53 14.22 -10.77
CA HIS A 20 19.13 12.93 -11.26
C HIS A 20 18.52 12.19 -10.08
N HIS A 21 17.20 12.24 -9.99
CA HIS A 21 16.46 11.48 -9.01
C HIS A 21 16.78 10.01 -9.26
N SER A 22 17.46 9.37 -8.31
CA SER A 22 17.75 7.94 -8.41
C SER A 22 16.43 7.19 -8.62
N PRO A 23 16.39 6.21 -9.55
CA PRO A 23 15.18 5.48 -9.87
C PRO A 23 14.71 4.73 -8.62
N VAL A 24 13.47 5.02 -8.21
CA VAL A 24 12.85 4.35 -7.07
C VAL A 24 12.39 2.96 -7.52
N GLN A 25 12.68 1.93 -6.72
CA GLN A 25 12.22 0.57 -6.99
C GLN A 25 11.55 0.00 -5.75
N PRO A 26 10.46 -0.78 -5.91
CA PRO A 26 9.91 -1.56 -4.82
C PRO A 26 10.65 -2.90 -4.67
N PHE A 27 10.51 -3.51 -3.49
CA PHE A 27 10.75 -4.94 -3.36
C PHE A 27 9.57 -5.71 -3.98
N ILE A 28 9.84 -6.89 -4.58
CA ILE A 28 8.81 -7.76 -5.14
C ILE A 28 8.75 -9.07 -4.35
N GLY A 29 7.58 -9.39 -3.79
CA GLY A 29 7.32 -10.61 -3.06
C GLY A 29 6.00 -10.58 -2.29
N PHE A 30 5.78 -11.59 -1.45
CA PHE A 30 4.59 -11.72 -0.61
C PHE A 30 4.93 -11.64 0.88
N VAL A 31 4.28 -10.72 1.59
CA VAL A 31 4.45 -10.55 3.04
C VAL A 31 3.32 -11.27 3.76
N ASP A 32 3.65 -12.43 4.30
CA ASP A 32 2.68 -13.28 4.97
C ASP A 32 2.62 -12.94 6.46
N THR A 33 3.78 -12.99 7.12
CA THR A 33 3.91 -12.92 8.58
C THR A 33 4.52 -11.62 9.07
N THR A 34 4.38 -11.35 10.37
CA THR A 34 5.08 -10.23 11.02
C THR A 34 6.60 -10.37 10.88
N THR A 35 7.14 -11.59 11.01
CA THR A 35 8.59 -11.83 10.85
C THR A 35 9.09 -11.47 9.45
N ASP A 36 8.30 -11.74 8.39
CA ASP A 36 8.62 -11.30 7.03
C ASP A 36 8.75 -9.77 6.98
N ALA A 37 7.79 -9.06 7.58
CA ALA A 37 7.80 -7.60 7.60
C ALA A 37 8.97 -7.01 8.40
N LEU A 38 9.28 -7.60 9.55
CA LEU A 38 10.42 -7.18 10.37
C LEU A 38 11.74 -7.33 9.60
N ARG A 39 11.94 -8.46 8.90
CA ARG A 39 13.15 -8.69 8.08
C ARG A 39 13.24 -7.69 6.94
N LEU A 40 12.15 -7.46 6.22
CA LEU A 40 12.13 -6.50 5.11
C LEU A 40 12.41 -5.06 5.59
N ILE A 41 11.90 -4.66 6.76
CA ILE A 41 12.17 -3.32 7.31
C ILE A 41 13.66 -3.16 7.62
N MET A 42 14.27 -4.15 8.26
CA MET A 42 15.70 -4.12 8.56
C MET A 42 16.56 -4.21 7.28
N ALA A 43 16.16 -5.04 6.31
CA ALA A 43 16.82 -5.15 5.01
C ALA A 43 16.84 -3.82 4.27
N ALA A 44 15.70 -3.11 4.26
CA ALA A 44 15.61 -1.84 3.58
C ALA A 44 16.44 -0.77 4.30
N ARG A 45 16.39 -0.77 5.65
CA ARG A 45 17.21 0.13 6.47
C ARG A 45 18.71 -0.05 6.23
N GLN A 46 19.17 -1.30 6.08
CA GLN A 46 20.58 -1.65 5.80
C GLN A 46 20.97 -1.49 4.31
N GLY A 47 20.02 -1.17 3.43
CA GLY A 47 20.27 -1.03 1.99
C GLY A 47 20.38 -2.36 1.23
N VAL A 48 20.03 -3.49 1.85
CA VAL A 48 20.00 -4.82 1.22
C VAL A 48 18.87 -4.93 0.20
N ILE A 49 17.75 -4.23 0.46
CA ILE A 49 16.64 -4.07 -0.49
C ILE A 49 16.31 -2.59 -0.68
N PRO A 50 15.61 -2.23 -1.77
CA PRO A 50 15.16 -0.86 -1.98
C PRO A 50 14.22 -0.37 -0.86
N ARG A 51 14.33 0.92 -0.55
CA ARG A 51 13.38 1.67 0.30
C ARG A 51 13.00 2.99 -0.34
N ILE A 52 11.86 3.52 0.10
CA ILE A 52 11.30 4.78 -0.37
C ILE A 52 11.81 5.92 0.51
N THR A 53 12.56 6.85 -0.10
CA THR A 53 13.15 8.03 0.55
C THR A 53 12.40 9.32 0.26
N ARG A 54 11.37 9.27 -0.58
CA ARG A 54 10.55 10.42 -0.97
C ARG A 54 9.20 9.96 -1.48
N ARG A 55 8.25 10.89 -1.59
CA ARG A 55 6.96 10.59 -2.21
C ARG A 55 7.13 10.14 -3.67
N LEU A 56 6.36 9.13 -4.05
CA LEU A 56 6.24 8.70 -5.44
C LEU A 56 5.42 9.71 -6.24
N ASN A 57 5.89 10.03 -7.44
CA ASN A 57 5.11 10.79 -8.40
C ASN A 57 3.98 9.93 -9.01
N ASP A 58 3.09 10.55 -9.77
CA ASP A 58 1.89 9.88 -10.31
C ASP A 58 2.22 8.73 -11.27
N ALA A 59 3.29 8.86 -12.07
CA ALA A 59 3.73 7.83 -12.99
C ALA A 59 4.36 6.63 -12.26
N GLU A 60 5.19 6.89 -11.24
CA GLU A 60 5.75 5.87 -10.36
C GLU A 60 4.64 5.11 -9.63
N ARG A 61 3.67 5.81 -9.04
CA ARG A 61 2.52 5.16 -8.36
C ARG A 61 1.74 4.29 -9.33
N ARG A 62 1.38 4.81 -10.51
CA ARG A 62 0.59 4.07 -11.51
C ARG A 62 1.30 2.83 -12.02
N SER A 63 2.63 2.87 -12.16
CA SER A 63 3.41 1.74 -12.69
C SER A 63 3.80 0.71 -11.63
N MET A 64 4.05 1.15 -10.39
CA MET A 64 4.58 0.28 -9.34
C MET A 64 3.50 -0.35 -8.45
N ILE A 65 2.33 0.28 -8.27
CA ILE A 65 1.28 -0.28 -7.41
C ILE A 65 0.57 -1.42 -8.16
N ARG A 66 1.06 -2.64 -7.94
CA ARG A 66 0.59 -3.87 -8.55
C ARG A 66 0.84 -5.05 -7.60
N SER A 67 0.33 -6.22 -7.97
CA SER A 67 0.53 -7.43 -7.19
C SER A 67 2.02 -7.77 -7.02
N GLY A 68 2.40 -8.17 -5.81
CA GLY A 68 3.78 -8.46 -5.40
C GLY A 68 4.57 -7.26 -4.92
N THR A 69 4.10 -6.03 -5.14
CA THR A 69 4.86 -4.83 -4.77
C THR A 69 4.87 -4.62 -3.26
N VAL A 70 6.06 -4.39 -2.70
CA VAL A 70 6.26 -4.01 -1.29
C VAL A 70 7.08 -2.72 -1.22
N PHE A 71 6.56 -1.75 -0.50
CA PHE A 71 7.25 -0.50 -0.16
C PHE A 71 7.61 -0.49 1.31
N VAL A 72 8.84 -0.07 1.59
CA VAL A 72 9.35 0.16 2.95
C VAL A 72 9.87 1.60 3.02
N PHE A 73 9.51 2.33 4.07
CA PHE A 73 10.02 3.69 4.31
C PHE A 73 10.06 4.06 5.78
N SER A 74 11.06 4.87 6.13
CA SER A 74 11.12 5.58 7.42
C SER A 74 10.37 6.92 7.31
N VAL A 75 9.57 7.26 8.31
CA VAL A 75 8.91 8.58 8.40
C VAL A 75 9.95 9.72 8.44
N GLU A 76 11.01 9.54 9.21
CA GLU A 76 12.05 10.54 9.43
C GLU A 76 12.78 10.88 8.12
N GLU A 77 13.18 9.86 7.37
CA GLU A 77 13.95 10.05 6.15
C GLU A 77 13.08 10.49 4.97
N SER A 78 11.89 9.88 4.82
CA SER A 78 11.05 10.12 3.63
C SER A 78 10.09 11.30 3.78
N GLY A 79 9.82 11.74 5.01
CA GLY A 79 8.74 12.67 5.34
C GLY A 79 7.33 12.11 5.10
N ILE A 80 7.18 10.82 4.76
CA ILE A 80 5.90 10.19 4.47
C ILE A 80 5.27 9.68 5.77
N ARG A 81 4.26 10.39 6.28
CA ARG A 81 3.46 9.95 7.44
C ARG A 81 2.24 9.10 7.09
N ARG A 82 1.77 9.24 5.84
CA ARG A 82 0.62 8.52 5.30
C ARG A 82 0.89 8.16 3.85
N TRP A 83 0.65 6.89 3.54
CA TRP A 83 0.76 6.37 2.19
C TRP A 83 -0.47 6.73 1.37
N THR A 84 -0.25 7.24 0.15
CA THR A 84 -1.32 7.68 -0.77
C THR A 84 -1.11 7.06 -2.14
N GLU A 85 -2.15 6.46 -2.68
CA GLU A 85 -2.06 5.58 -3.86
C GLU A 85 -3.08 5.86 -4.97
N GLY A 86 -4.14 6.64 -4.69
CA GLY A 86 -5.16 6.96 -5.68
C GLY A 86 -6.10 5.80 -6.07
N LEU A 87 -6.16 4.74 -5.25
CA LEU A 87 -7.10 3.63 -5.39
C LEU A 87 -8.17 3.69 -4.30
N SER A 88 -9.35 3.15 -4.59
CA SER A 88 -10.45 3.01 -3.62
C SER A 88 -10.33 1.70 -2.84
N TRP A 89 -10.46 1.80 -1.52
CA TRP A 89 -10.26 0.69 -0.58
C TRP A 89 -11.48 0.47 0.32
N SER A 90 -11.73 -0.79 0.69
CA SER A 90 -12.62 -1.12 1.79
C SER A 90 -12.15 -0.49 3.12
N PRO A 91 -13.02 -0.39 4.14
CA PRO A 91 -12.57 -0.19 5.51
C PRO A 91 -11.51 -1.22 5.92
N SER A 92 -10.59 -0.83 6.81
CA SER A 92 -9.52 -1.72 7.27
C SER A 92 -10.08 -2.88 8.09
N ARG A 93 -9.43 -4.04 7.95
CA ARG A 93 -9.60 -5.20 8.83
C ARG A 93 -8.27 -5.52 9.49
N ILE A 94 -8.31 -5.97 10.75
CA ILE A 94 -7.11 -6.40 11.47
C ILE A 94 -6.90 -7.87 11.17
N VAL A 95 -5.72 -8.22 10.67
CA VAL A 95 -5.29 -9.61 10.44
C VAL A 95 -3.90 -9.77 11.04
N GLY A 96 -3.79 -10.44 12.18
CA GLY A 96 -2.57 -10.46 12.99
C GLY A 96 -2.15 -9.03 13.37
N ASN A 97 -0.91 -8.65 13.02
CA ASN A 97 -0.39 -7.30 13.25
C ASN A 97 -0.62 -6.33 12.09
N PHE A 98 -1.34 -6.75 11.04
CA PHE A 98 -1.53 -5.95 9.85
C PHE A 98 -2.91 -5.30 9.79
N LEU A 99 -2.97 -4.14 9.13
CA LEU A 99 -4.21 -3.61 8.58
C LEU A 99 -4.33 -4.08 7.12
N VAL A 100 -5.47 -4.69 6.79
CA VAL A 100 -5.76 -5.24 5.46
C VAL A 100 -6.93 -4.50 4.85
N TYR A 101 -6.78 -4.18 3.57
CA TYR A 101 -7.77 -3.47 2.74
C TYR A 101 -7.94 -4.24 1.43
N ARG A 102 -9.18 -4.30 0.92
CA ARG A 102 -9.48 -4.84 -0.41
C ARG A 102 -9.87 -3.72 -1.35
N GLU A 103 -9.38 -3.77 -2.59
CA GLU A 103 -9.75 -2.82 -3.64
C GLU A 103 -11.25 -2.94 -3.93
N VAL A 104 -11.91 -1.79 -4.01
CA VAL A 104 -13.34 -1.70 -4.36
C VAL A 104 -13.50 -0.97 -5.68
N THR A 105 -14.57 -1.28 -6.41
CA THR A 105 -14.92 -0.50 -7.60
C THR A 105 -15.30 0.91 -7.17
N GLU A 106 -14.73 1.92 -7.81
CA GLU A 106 -15.19 3.29 -7.63
C GLU A 106 -16.69 3.36 -7.93
N ARG A 107 -17.47 3.96 -7.01
CA ARG A 107 -18.89 4.21 -7.24
C ARG A 107 -19.00 5.00 -8.54
N GLY A 108 -19.70 4.41 -9.51
CA GLY A 108 -19.55 4.76 -10.91
C GLY A 108 -19.51 6.26 -11.21
N SER A 109 -18.46 6.66 -11.92
CA SER A 109 -18.66 7.39 -13.17
C SER A 109 -19.26 6.41 -14.20
N SER A 110 -20.37 5.76 -13.86
CA SER A 110 -21.31 5.24 -14.84
C SER A 110 -21.89 6.48 -15.51
N ARG A 111 -21.11 7.05 -16.43
CA ARG A 111 -21.64 7.89 -17.48
C ARG A 111 -22.54 6.94 -18.26
N ILE A 112 -23.80 6.86 -17.84
CA ILE A 112 -24.87 6.59 -18.77
C ILE A 112 -24.74 7.74 -19.76
N ALA A 113 -24.02 7.49 -20.86
CA ALA A 113 -24.06 8.39 -22.00
C ALA A 113 -25.54 8.48 -22.35
N PRO A 114 -26.18 9.66 -22.33
CA PRO A 114 -27.51 9.77 -22.89
C PRO A 114 -27.34 9.42 -24.37
N GLU A 115 -27.91 8.29 -24.75
CA GLU A 115 -28.07 7.86 -26.12
C GLU A 115 -28.71 9.03 -26.89
N ARG A 116 -27.90 9.80 -27.62
CA ARG A 116 -28.39 10.81 -28.54
C ARG A 116 -28.97 10.06 -29.71
N ARG A 117 -30.23 9.65 -29.57
CA ARG A 117 -31.04 9.18 -30.69
C ARG A 117 -31.20 10.35 -31.67
N ALA A 118 -30.37 10.35 -32.70
CA ALA A 118 -30.50 11.25 -33.82
C ALA A 118 -31.71 10.83 -34.67
N THR A 119 -32.72 11.67 -34.72
CA THR A 119 -33.75 11.63 -35.77
C THR A 119 -33.75 13.00 -36.46
N PRO A 120 -33.51 13.08 -37.78
CA PRO A 120 -33.69 14.32 -38.51
C PRO A 120 -35.14 14.40 -38.98
N SER A 121 -35.85 15.46 -38.61
CA SER A 121 -37.10 15.83 -39.26
C SER A 121 -37.21 17.34 -39.36
N THR A 122 -37.22 17.76 -40.61
CA THR A 122 -37.31 19.10 -41.17
C THR A 122 -38.71 19.72 -41.00
N ALA A 123 -38.69 21.05 -40.94
CA ALA A 123 -39.69 21.99 -41.49
C ALA A 123 -40.93 22.40 -40.65
N SER A 124 -40.83 23.66 -40.16
CA SER A 124 -41.74 24.81 -40.34
C SER A 124 -43.16 24.91 -39.73
N ALA A 125 -43.30 25.97 -38.92
CA ALA A 125 -44.32 27.03 -38.90
C ALA A 125 -45.77 26.76 -38.41
N SER A 126 -46.18 27.49 -37.34
CA SER A 126 -47.25 28.53 -37.34
C SER A 126 -48.06 28.62 -36.02
N ALA A 127 -48.00 29.79 -35.38
CA ALA A 127 -49.03 30.60 -34.69
C ALA A 127 -50.11 30.04 -33.71
N SER A 128 -50.16 30.74 -32.55
CA SER A 128 -51.31 31.22 -31.75
C SER A 128 -52.28 30.27 -31.02
N ASN A 129 -52.28 30.26 -29.67
CA ASN A 129 -53.23 30.97 -28.78
C ASN A 129 -53.16 30.47 -27.31
N SER A 130 -53.40 31.38 -26.36
CA SER A 130 -53.28 31.24 -24.88
C SER A 130 -54.46 30.47 -24.20
N PRO A 131 -54.68 30.53 -22.86
CA PRO A 131 -54.04 29.74 -21.80
C PRO A 131 -55.07 29.03 -20.88
N VAL A 132 -54.81 27.81 -20.36
CA VAL A 132 -55.58 27.28 -19.21
C VAL A 132 -54.70 26.42 -18.30
N GLN A 133 -54.72 26.78 -17.02
CA GLN A 133 -54.15 26.07 -15.86
C GLN A 133 -54.61 24.60 -15.79
N ARG A 134 -53.76 23.70 -15.30
CA ARG A 134 -54.18 22.72 -14.27
C ARG A 134 -53.03 21.98 -13.59
N HIS A 135 -52.96 22.23 -12.29
CA HIS A 135 -52.73 21.32 -11.18
C HIS A 135 -51.48 20.41 -11.15
N ARG A 136 -50.58 20.86 -10.25
CA ARG A 136 -49.60 20.08 -9.49
C ARG A 136 -50.21 18.78 -8.94
N SER A 137 -49.53 17.67 -9.20
CA SER A 137 -49.49 16.50 -8.32
C SER A 137 -48.07 15.92 -8.37
N ARG A 138 -47.15 16.54 -7.61
CA ARG A 138 -45.86 15.91 -7.30
C ARG A 138 -46.06 15.21 -5.97
N SER A 139 -46.31 13.91 -6.05
CA SER A 139 -46.26 13.00 -4.91
C SER A 139 -44.89 13.09 -4.26
N GLU A 140 -44.85 13.74 -3.11
CA GLU A 140 -43.83 13.52 -2.10
C GLU A 140 -44.07 12.14 -1.50
N THR A 141 -43.19 11.19 -1.81
CA THR A 141 -42.88 10.02 -0.98
C THR A 141 -41.75 9.23 -1.63
N SER A 142 -40.52 9.73 -1.46
CA SER A 142 -39.32 8.89 -1.53
C SER A 142 -38.54 8.98 -0.22
N VAL A 143 -39.24 8.68 0.88
CA VAL A 143 -38.57 8.16 2.07
C VAL A 143 -38.16 6.73 1.72
N GLY A 144 -36.91 6.57 1.30
CA GLY A 144 -36.39 5.29 0.83
C GLY A 144 -34.89 5.23 0.94
N ARG A 145 -34.40 5.17 2.18
CA ARG A 145 -33.08 4.71 2.63
C ARG A 145 -31.93 5.02 1.66
N SER A 146 -31.14 6.05 1.99
CA SER A 146 -29.71 6.05 1.68
C SER A 146 -29.07 4.89 2.46
N VAL A 147 -29.28 3.65 1.98
CA VAL A 147 -28.28 2.61 2.17
C VAL A 147 -27.07 3.14 1.42
N GLU A 148 -26.08 3.63 2.16
CA GLU A 148 -24.75 3.88 1.62
C GLU A 148 -24.40 2.64 0.80
N ALA A 149 -24.44 2.74 -0.53
CA ALA A 149 -24.19 1.60 -1.39
C ALA A 149 -22.77 1.12 -1.07
N VAL A 150 -22.64 0.06 -0.28
CA VAL A 150 -21.34 -0.47 0.11
C VAL A 150 -20.59 -0.72 -1.20
N ALA A 151 -19.48 -0.01 -1.40
CA ALA A 151 -18.73 -0.11 -2.65
C ALA A 151 -18.39 -1.59 -2.85
N ALA A 152 -18.81 -2.15 -3.98
CA ALA A 152 -18.62 -3.57 -4.23
C ALA A 152 -17.11 -3.87 -4.29
N MET A 153 -16.72 -5.01 -3.71
CA MET A 153 -15.35 -5.50 -3.85
C MET A 153 -15.08 -5.71 -5.34
N LYS A 154 -13.92 -5.23 -5.80
CA LYS A 154 -13.53 -5.41 -7.20
C LYS A 154 -13.18 -6.89 -7.43
N PRO A 155 -13.77 -7.56 -8.43
CA PRO A 155 -13.35 -8.91 -8.82
C PRO A 155 -11.86 -8.92 -9.17
N ASN A 156 -11.11 -9.86 -8.60
CA ASN A 156 -9.64 -9.94 -8.72
C ASN A 156 -8.91 -8.63 -8.36
N GLY A 157 -9.50 -7.87 -7.43
CA GLY A 157 -8.95 -6.63 -6.91
C GLY A 157 -7.68 -6.83 -6.12
N LEU A 158 -6.91 -5.75 -5.98
CA LEU A 158 -5.71 -5.74 -5.17
C LEU A 158 -6.06 -5.84 -3.67
N THR A 159 -5.25 -6.56 -2.92
CA THR A 159 -5.23 -6.51 -1.46
C THR A 159 -4.02 -5.71 -1.02
N LYS A 160 -4.25 -4.75 -0.12
CA LYS A 160 -3.20 -3.97 0.53
C LYS A 160 -3.07 -4.41 1.98
N LYS A 161 -1.85 -4.72 2.41
CA LYS A 161 -1.50 -5.09 3.78
C LYS A 161 -0.46 -4.09 4.31
N THR A 162 -0.74 -3.47 5.46
CA THR A 162 0.17 -2.48 6.06
C THR A 162 0.53 -2.82 7.50
N ILE A 163 1.73 -2.45 7.90
CA ILE A 163 2.22 -2.54 9.28
C ILE A 163 3.18 -1.37 9.55
N THR A 164 3.20 -0.91 10.80
CA THR A 164 4.14 0.09 11.29
C THR A 164 4.99 -0.56 12.38
N VAL A 165 6.29 -0.35 12.31
CA VAL A 165 7.27 -0.87 13.27
C VAL A 165 8.16 0.27 13.72
N LYS A 166 8.41 0.35 15.04
CA LYS A 166 9.34 1.34 15.61
C LYS A 166 10.76 0.80 15.59
N VAL A 167 11.67 1.58 15.00
CA VAL A 167 13.10 1.29 14.97
C VAL A 167 13.83 2.57 15.37
N ASP A 168 14.63 2.52 16.43
CA ASP A 168 15.36 3.67 17.00
C ASP A 168 14.47 4.90 17.22
N GLY A 169 13.26 4.68 17.73
CA GLY A 169 12.27 5.73 18.00
C GLY A 169 11.47 6.20 16.77
N THR A 170 11.90 5.85 15.57
CA THR A 170 11.28 6.27 14.30
C THR A 170 10.32 5.21 13.75
N ASP A 171 9.15 5.67 13.28
CA ASP A 171 8.17 4.81 12.61
C ASP A 171 8.67 4.41 11.22
N HIS A 172 8.75 3.10 10.99
CA HIS A 172 9.01 2.49 9.70
C HIS A 172 7.72 1.81 9.22
N HIS A 173 7.29 2.18 8.03
CA HIS A 173 6.10 1.63 7.41
C HIS A 173 6.46 0.60 6.35
N LEU A 174 5.71 -0.50 6.34
CA LEU A 174 5.68 -1.44 5.23
C LEU A 174 4.27 -1.45 4.63
N VAL A 175 4.19 -1.32 3.31
CA VAL A 175 2.96 -1.39 2.51
C VAL A 175 3.16 -2.46 1.44
N SER A 176 2.40 -3.54 1.52
CA SER A 176 2.43 -4.67 0.59
C SER A 176 1.14 -4.75 -0.21
N TYR A 177 1.28 -5.04 -1.50
CA TYR A 177 0.20 -5.23 -2.45
C TYR A 177 0.26 -6.63 -3.05
N TYR A 178 -0.86 -7.34 -3.09
CA TYR A 178 -0.94 -8.64 -3.74
C TYR A 178 -2.37 -8.94 -4.18
N ARG A 179 -2.54 -9.79 -5.19
CA ARG A 179 -3.82 -10.44 -5.48
C ARG A 179 -3.81 -11.83 -4.87
N GLU A 180 -4.95 -12.26 -4.36
CA GLU A 180 -5.09 -13.61 -3.78
C GLU A 180 -4.77 -14.71 -4.79
N GLU A 181 -5.14 -14.52 -6.07
CA GLU A 181 -4.79 -15.43 -7.17
C GLU A 181 -3.29 -15.61 -7.37
N ASP A 182 -2.48 -14.57 -7.16
CA ASP A 182 -1.03 -14.64 -7.36
C ASP A 182 -0.35 -15.40 -6.22
N VAL A 183 -0.92 -15.31 -5.01
CA VAL A 183 -0.48 -16.09 -3.85
C VAL A 183 -0.90 -17.54 -4.00
N HIS A 184 -2.17 -17.79 -4.36
CA HIS A 184 -2.72 -19.15 -4.51
C HIS A 184 -1.99 -19.97 -5.57
N HIS A 185 -1.62 -19.34 -6.70
CA HIS A 185 -0.85 -19.98 -7.76
C HIS A 185 0.67 -19.97 -7.53
N GLY A 186 1.16 -19.52 -6.37
CA GLY A 186 2.59 -19.52 -6.05
C GLY A 186 3.45 -18.56 -6.89
N ARG A 187 2.84 -17.55 -7.53
CA ARG A 187 3.54 -16.57 -8.37
C ARG A 187 4.37 -15.58 -7.56
N LEU A 188 4.05 -15.41 -6.27
CA LEU A 188 4.76 -14.50 -5.37
C LEU A 188 5.56 -15.27 -4.33
N GLN A 189 6.87 -15.05 -4.32
CA GLN A 189 7.78 -15.64 -3.34
C GLN A 189 7.77 -14.85 -2.03
N ARG A 190 7.87 -15.56 -0.90
CA ARG A 190 8.06 -14.94 0.41
C ARG A 190 9.51 -14.49 0.60
N PRO A 191 9.78 -13.49 1.46
CA PRO A 191 11.15 -13.09 1.79
C PRO A 191 12.02 -14.23 2.34
N THR A 192 11.40 -15.27 2.90
CA THR A 192 12.08 -16.49 3.37
C THR A 192 12.80 -17.26 2.26
N SER A 193 12.50 -17.00 0.99
CA SER A 193 13.25 -17.57 -0.15
C SER A 193 14.63 -16.93 -0.36
N ARG A 194 14.91 -15.80 0.30
CA ARG A 194 16.13 -15.01 0.13
C ARG A 194 17.02 -15.07 1.36
N GLN A 195 18.13 -15.79 1.25
CA GLN A 195 19.05 -16.00 2.38
C GLN A 195 19.64 -14.69 2.91
N ASP A 196 19.96 -13.75 2.02
CA ASP A 196 20.47 -12.43 2.38
C ASP A 196 19.48 -11.60 3.22
N ILE A 197 18.18 -11.84 3.09
CA ILE A 197 17.14 -11.25 3.95
C ILE A 197 17.00 -12.04 5.26
N MET A 198 17.16 -13.37 5.20
CA MET A 198 17.03 -14.24 6.36
C MET A 198 18.19 -14.11 7.36
N ASP A 199 19.38 -13.77 6.88
CA ASP A 199 20.59 -13.55 7.68
C ASP A 199 20.57 -12.23 8.47
N ILE A 200 19.60 -11.37 8.18
CA ILE A 200 19.45 -10.08 8.85
C ILE A 200 19.04 -10.32 10.30
N ASN A 201 19.90 -9.86 11.20
CA ASN A 201 19.57 -9.81 12.62
C ASN A 201 18.41 -8.84 12.85
N ILE A 202 17.35 -9.32 13.52
CA ILE A 202 16.26 -8.47 13.94
C ILE A 202 16.46 -8.15 15.42
N PRO A 203 16.74 -6.88 15.74
CA PRO A 203 16.99 -6.52 17.12
C PRO A 203 15.72 -6.68 17.98
N PRO A 204 15.80 -7.33 19.17
CA PRO A 204 14.65 -7.53 20.05
C PRO A 204 13.91 -6.25 20.45
N GLU A 205 14.61 -5.10 20.50
CA GLU A 205 14.00 -3.81 20.77
C GLU A 205 13.01 -3.38 19.70
N MET A 206 13.16 -3.84 18.45
CA MET A 206 12.18 -3.56 17.40
C MET A 206 10.82 -4.16 17.72
N VAL A 207 10.81 -5.34 18.35
CA VAL A 207 9.60 -5.99 18.83
C VAL A 207 9.08 -5.32 20.09
N ARG A 208 9.95 -5.02 21.06
CA ARG A 208 9.55 -4.40 22.33
C ARG A 208 9.05 -2.96 22.16
N ALA A 209 9.64 -2.19 21.26
CA ALA A 209 9.29 -0.80 21.02
C ALA A 209 7.99 -0.67 20.22
N THR A 210 7.58 -1.72 19.50
CA THR A 210 6.36 -1.72 18.70
C THR A 210 5.22 -2.34 19.50
N ASN A 211 4.11 -1.61 19.65
CA ASN A 211 2.92 -2.13 20.32
C ASN A 211 2.14 -3.10 19.39
N PHE A 212 2.67 -4.30 19.20
CA PHE A 212 2.05 -5.36 18.42
C PHE A 212 0.79 -5.91 19.11
N ARG A 213 -0.23 -6.22 18.30
CA ARG A 213 -1.46 -6.87 18.80
C ARG A 213 -1.21 -8.34 19.14
N HIS A 214 -0.35 -8.98 18.34
CA HIS A 214 0.13 -10.33 18.54
C HIS A 214 1.67 -10.30 18.46
N PRO A 215 2.36 -9.91 19.54
CA PRO A 215 3.81 -9.79 19.55
C PRO A 215 4.47 -11.12 19.14
N PRO A 216 5.44 -11.12 18.21
CA PRO A 216 6.26 -12.30 17.95
C PRO A 216 6.98 -12.76 19.22
N HIS A 217 7.04 -14.08 19.45
CA HIS A 217 7.88 -14.63 20.51
C HIS A 217 9.35 -14.50 20.09
N ILE A 218 10.22 -14.11 21.02
CA ILE A 218 11.65 -13.97 20.79
C ILE A 218 12.40 -14.95 21.69
N GLU A 219 13.16 -15.85 21.07
CA GLU A 219 14.11 -16.71 21.75
C GLU A 219 15.52 -16.35 21.31
N ILE A 220 16.45 -16.27 22.25
CA ILE A 220 17.87 -16.08 21.91
C ILE A 220 18.48 -17.47 21.72
N GLY A 221 18.92 -17.76 20.50
CA GLY A 221 19.62 -18.99 20.16
C GLY A 221 20.98 -19.08 20.83
N ALA A 222 21.57 -20.27 20.84
CA ALA A 222 22.92 -20.49 21.39
C ALA A 222 24.02 -19.68 20.67
N ASP A 223 23.74 -19.18 19.46
CA ASP A 223 24.56 -18.28 18.66
C ASP A 223 24.39 -16.79 19.03
N GLY A 224 23.56 -16.48 20.03
CA GLY A 224 23.23 -15.12 20.44
C GLY A 224 22.24 -14.40 19.51
N ARG A 225 21.69 -15.08 18.49
CA ARG A 225 20.74 -14.47 17.55
C ARG A 225 19.30 -14.60 18.05
N ALA A 226 18.51 -13.56 17.81
CA ALA A 226 17.09 -13.57 18.13
C ALA A 226 16.32 -14.37 17.07
N HIS A 227 15.83 -15.55 17.46
CA HIS A 227 14.88 -16.34 16.67
C HIS A 227 13.46 -15.89 17.01
N MET A 228 12.70 -15.56 15.98
CA MET A 228 11.30 -15.19 16.14
C MET A 228 10.37 -16.24 15.60
N TYR A 229 9.43 -16.65 16.45
CA TYR A 229 8.34 -17.54 16.08
C TYR A 229 7.03 -16.88 16.45
N VAL A 230 6.05 -16.96 15.56
CA VAL A 230 4.67 -16.64 15.90
C VAL A 230 4.05 -17.96 16.36
N PRO A 231 3.58 -18.09 17.61
CA PRO A 231 2.83 -19.27 18.01
C PRO A 231 1.61 -19.36 17.09
N SER A 232 1.61 -20.33 16.18
CA SER A 232 0.43 -20.56 15.37
C SER A 232 -0.63 -21.20 16.26
N PRO A 233 -1.86 -20.68 16.34
CA PRO A 233 -2.95 -21.36 17.05
C PRO A 233 -3.36 -22.67 16.36
N TYR A 234 -2.82 -22.95 15.16
CA TYR A 234 -3.04 -24.19 14.43
C TYR A 234 -1.69 -24.75 13.94
N PRO A 235 -1.43 -26.06 14.05
CA PRO A 235 -0.26 -26.65 13.43
C PRO A 235 -0.25 -26.36 11.92
N PRO A 236 0.93 -26.25 11.28
CA PRO A 236 1.03 -26.09 9.84
C PRO A 236 0.19 -27.18 9.17
N SER A 237 -0.68 -26.76 8.25
CA SER A 237 -1.56 -27.64 7.48
C SER A 237 -0.72 -28.74 6.81
N GLY A 238 -0.66 -29.92 7.41
CA GLY A 238 0.16 -31.02 6.88
C GLY A 238 0.60 -32.10 7.87
N LEU A 239 0.54 -31.88 9.18
CA LEU A 239 0.87 -32.94 10.15
C LEU A 239 -0.38 -33.36 10.92
N SER A 240 -0.98 -34.46 10.46
CA SER A 240 -1.90 -35.27 11.25
C SER A 240 -1.16 -35.75 12.49
N MET A 241 -1.59 -35.31 13.67
CA MET A 241 -1.36 -36.06 14.90
C MET A 241 -2.71 -36.23 15.59
N ALA A 242 -3.22 -37.45 15.46
CA ALA A 242 -4.22 -38.03 16.31
C ALA A 242 -3.70 -38.06 17.77
N GLY A 243 -4.53 -37.62 18.72
CA GLY A 243 -4.28 -37.81 20.15
C GLY A 243 -4.92 -36.72 21.03
N PRO A 244 -5.64 -37.06 22.11
CA PRO A 244 -6.62 -36.17 22.72
C PRO A 244 -5.96 -35.20 23.71
N TRP A 245 -6.44 -33.95 23.68
CA TRP A 245 -6.14 -32.93 24.67
C TRP A 245 -6.79 -33.29 26.01
N ILE A 246 -5.98 -33.45 27.07
CA ILE A 246 -6.45 -33.31 28.45
C ILE A 246 -5.96 -31.95 28.94
N ALA A 247 -6.92 -31.10 29.29
CA ALA A 247 -6.67 -29.82 29.95
C ALA A 247 -6.46 -30.04 31.45
N TYR A 248 -5.41 -29.44 31.99
CA TYR A 248 -5.34 -28.94 33.36
C TYR A 248 -4.71 -27.54 33.33
#